data_AF-A0AAC9JSR7-F1
#
_entry.id   AF-A0AAC9JSR7-F1
#
_cell.length_a   1.000
_cell.length_b   1.000
_cell.length_c   1.000
_cell.angle_alpha   90.00
_cell.angle_beta   90.00
_cell.angle_gamma   90.00
#
_symmetry.space_group_name_H-M   'P 1'
#
loop_
_entity.id
_entity.type
_entity.pdbx_description
1 polymer ?
#
loop_
_entity_poly.entity_id
_entity_poly.type
_entity_poly.pdbx_seq_one_letter_code
_entity_poly.pdbx_strand_id
1 'polypeptide(L)'
;MTAALPALASGTTAPLPPSDPTAANLSPAQIRERAYDACLVTQAKIMATPRETLREPCRCYARRTIAAMTQDEIAAFRQTGYFNDSARGKALEALDACNLRRPI
;
A
#
# COMPACT_ATOMS: atom_id res chain seq x y z
N MET A 1 38.12 26.15 -20.26
CA MET A 1 37.24 26.19 -19.07
C MET A 1 36.09 25.23 -19.32
N THR A 2 36.16 24.03 -18.73
CA THR A 2 35.17 22.97 -18.87
C THR A 2 33.99 23.24 -17.93
N ALA A 3 32.83 23.54 -18.49
CA ALA A 3 31.58 23.71 -17.75
C ALA A 3 31.09 22.35 -17.23
N ALA A 4 31.04 22.19 -15.91
CA ALA A 4 30.42 21.05 -15.27
C ALA A 4 28.88 21.24 -15.31
N LEU A 5 28.20 20.36 -16.05
CA LEU A 5 26.74 20.23 -16.01
C LEU A 5 26.36 19.63 -14.66
N PRO A 6 25.43 20.21 -13.87
CA PRO A 6 24.89 19.51 -12.72
C PRO A 6 23.99 18.39 -13.26
N ALA A 7 24.25 17.18 -12.77
CA ALA A 7 23.47 15.99 -13.06
C ALA A 7 21.99 16.22 -12.73
N LEU A 8 21.12 15.85 -13.66
CA LEU A 8 19.68 15.74 -13.45
C LEU A 8 19.43 14.63 -12.41
N ALA A 9 19.15 15.02 -11.17
CA ALA A 9 18.49 14.14 -10.21
C ALA A 9 17.01 14.01 -10.63
N SER A 10 16.74 13.12 -11.59
CA SER A 10 15.39 12.61 -11.85
C SER A 10 14.98 11.68 -10.71
N GLY A 11 14.74 12.24 -9.53
CA GLY A 11 14.00 11.59 -8.46
C GLY A 11 12.57 12.11 -8.51
N THR A 12 11.68 11.43 -9.22
CA THR A 12 10.24 11.64 -9.07
C THR A 12 9.81 11.11 -7.70
N THR A 13 10.20 11.79 -6.62
CA THR A 13 9.41 11.77 -5.39
C THR A 13 8.15 12.58 -5.68
N ALA A 14 7.15 11.93 -6.30
CA ALA A 14 5.80 12.46 -6.24
C ALA A 14 5.52 12.77 -4.76
N PRO A 15 5.12 14.00 -4.39
CA PRO A 15 4.80 14.31 -3.01
C PRO A 15 3.81 13.26 -2.51
N LEU A 16 4.18 12.53 -1.45
CA LEU A 16 3.24 11.62 -0.80
C LEU A 16 1.98 12.44 -0.47
N PRO A 17 0.78 11.91 -0.74
CA PRO A 17 -0.43 12.66 -0.41
C PRO A 17 -0.44 12.96 1.09
N PRO A 18 -1.05 14.08 1.52
CA PRO A 18 -0.98 14.53 2.90
C PRO A 18 -1.38 13.43 3.87
N SER A 19 -0.68 13.36 5.01
CA SER A 19 -0.94 12.38 6.07
C SER A 19 -2.41 12.40 6.45
N ASP A 20 -3.07 11.24 6.46
CA ASP A 20 -4.50 11.17 6.82
C ASP A 20 -4.66 11.27 8.36
N PRO A 21 -5.20 12.38 8.91
CA PRO A 21 -5.36 12.55 10.35
C PRO A 21 -6.36 11.54 10.95
N THR A 22 -7.20 10.94 10.12
CA THR A 22 -8.14 9.87 10.52
C THR A 22 -7.42 8.55 10.77
N ALA A 23 -6.20 8.39 10.23
CA ALA A 23 -5.41 7.17 10.40
C ALA A 23 -4.90 7.01 11.84
N ALA A 24 -4.70 8.10 12.59
CA ALA A 24 -4.08 8.10 13.92
C ALA A 24 -4.78 7.17 14.94
N ASN A 25 -6.11 7.04 14.84
CA ASN A 25 -6.93 6.31 15.81
C ASN A 25 -7.47 4.97 15.28
N LEU A 26 -7.01 4.50 14.11
CA LEU A 26 -7.57 3.30 13.51
C LEU A 26 -7.17 2.05 14.27
N SER A 27 -8.15 1.22 14.63
CA SER A 27 -7.90 -0.15 15.06
C SER A 27 -7.30 -0.99 13.92
N PRO A 28 -6.59 -2.09 14.21
CA PRO A 28 -6.09 -3.00 13.17
C PRO A 28 -7.20 -3.51 12.24
N ALA A 29 -8.43 -3.66 12.75
CA ALA A 29 -9.59 -4.04 11.95
C ALA A 29 -9.97 -2.97 10.90
N GLN A 30 -9.93 -1.69 11.27
CA GLN A 30 -10.21 -0.59 10.35
C GLN A 30 -9.08 -0.38 9.33
N ILE A 31 -7.81 -0.58 9.73
CA ILE A 31 -6.68 -0.56 8.80
C ILE A 31 -6.84 -1.67 7.75
N ARG A 32 -7.27 -2.87 8.19
CA ARG A 32 -7.59 -3.98 7.29
C ARG A 32 -8.71 -3.62 6.31
N GLU A 33 -9.79 -2.98 6.76
CA GLU A 33 -10.88 -2.54 5.87
C GLU A 33 -10.38 -1.53 4.83
N ARG A 34 -9.56 -0.55 5.24
CA ARG A 34 -8.96 0.40 4.29
C ARG A 34 -8.04 -0.29 3.28
N ALA A 35 -7.21 -1.24 3.73
CA ALA A 35 -6.36 -2.03 2.84
C ALA A 35 -7.19 -2.86 1.86
N TYR A 36 -8.33 -3.39 2.31
CA TYR A 36 -9.28 -4.13 1.49
C TYR A 36 -9.92 -3.25 0.41
N ASP A 37 -10.44 -2.08 0.77
CA ASP A 37 -11.07 -1.17 -0.18
C ASP A 37 -10.06 -0.62 -1.20
N ALA A 38 -8.87 -0.24 -0.73
CA ALA A 38 -7.78 0.19 -1.59
C ALA A 38 -7.36 -0.92 -2.57
N CYS A 39 -7.29 -2.17 -2.10
CA CYS A 39 -7.03 -3.32 -2.95
C CYS A 39 -8.11 -3.48 -4.02
N LEU A 40 -9.39 -3.44 -3.66
CA LEU A 40 -10.48 -3.58 -4.64
C LEU A 40 -10.41 -2.52 -5.74
N VAL A 41 -10.21 -1.26 -5.38
CA VAL A 41 -10.12 -0.15 -6.34
C VAL A 41 -8.91 -0.32 -7.25
N THR A 42 -7.77 -0.71 -6.69
CA THR A 42 -6.51 -0.82 -7.41
C THR A 42 -6.51 -2.04 -8.34
N GLN A 43 -6.91 -3.20 -7.82
CA GLN A 43 -6.95 -4.45 -8.58
C GLN A 43 -8.01 -4.42 -9.68
N ALA A 44 -9.16 -3.78 -9.44
CA ALA A 44 -10.16 -3.61 -10.49
C ALA A 44 -9.61 -2.79 -11.67
N LYS A 45 -8.77 -1.80 -11.39
CA LYS A 45 -8.09 -1.00 -12.43
C LYS A 45 -6.99 -1.81 -13.13
N ILE A 46 -6.14 -2.52 -12.39
CA ILE A 46 -4.98 -3.24 -12.94
C ILE A 46 -5.39 -4.48 -13.74
N MET A 47 -6.34 -5.26 -13.20
CA MET A 47 -6.77 -6.53 -13.79
C MET A 47 -7.96 -6.38 -14.73
N ALA A 48 -8.50 -5.16 -14.91
CA ALA A 48 -9.74 -4.90 -15.65
C ALA A 48 -10.88 -5.87 -15.26
N THR A 49 -10.93 -6.24 -13.98
CA THR A 49 -11.82 -7.28 -13.44
C THR A 49 -12.88 -6.63 -12.53
N PRO A 50 -14.13 -7.11 -12.53
CA PRO A 50 -15.17 -6.60 -11.64
C PRO A 50 -14.78 -6.73 -10.16
N ARG A 51 -15.13 -5.74 -9.34
CA ARG A 51 -14.77 -5.70 -7.91
C ARG A 51 -15.33 -6.89 -7.15
N GLU A 52 -16.46 -7.43 -7.59
CA GLU A 52 -17.14 -8.56 -6.96
C GLU A 52 -16.27 -9.81 -6.95
N THR A 53 -15.55 -10.05 -8.05
CA THR A 53 -14.61 -11.17 -8.24
C THR A 53 -13.33 -11.00 -7.41
N LEU A 54 -12.97 -9.75 -7.13
CA LEU A 54 -11.77 -9.40 -6.36
C LEU A 54 -12.01 -9.37 -4.85
N ARG A 55 -13.25 -9.52 -4.37
CA ARG A 55 -13.59 -9.50 -2.93
C ARG A 55 -12.80 -10.53 -2.13
N GLU A 56 -12.82 -11.79 -2.54
CA GLU A 56 -12.10 -12.84 -1.81
C GLU A 56 -10.57 -12.68 -1.89
N PRO A 57 -9.96 -12.46 -3.07
CA PRO A 57 -8.53 -12.15 -3.17
C PRO A 57 -8.10 -10.93 -2.34
N CYS A 58 -8.84 -9.83 -2.39
CA CYS A 58 -8.53 -8.63 -1.61
C CYS A 58 -8.75 -8.82 -0.11
N ARG A 59 -9.73 -9.65 0.30
CA ARG A 59 -9.92 -10.03 1.70
C ARG A 59 -8.75 -10.88 2.20
N CYS A 60 -8.25 -11.79 1.38
CA CYS A 60 -7.03 -12.56 1.65
C CYS A 60 -5.83 -11.62 1.85
N TYR A 61 -5.62 -10.67 0.93
CA TYR A 61 -4.53 -9.70 0.99
C TYR A 61 -4.59 -8.88 2.28
N ALA A 62 -5.72 -8.23 2.55
CA ALA A 62 -5.85 -7.37 3.72
C ALA A 62 -5.61 -8.13 5.04
N ARG A 63 -6.09 -9.38 5.14
CA ARG A 63 -5.84 -10.21 6.33
C ARG A 63 -4.37 -10.57 6.48
N ARG A 64 -3.71 -11.02 5.40
CA ARG A 64 -2.30 -11.41 5.43
C ARG A 64 -1.39 -10.23 5.72
N THR A 65 -1.59 -9.10 5.05
CA THR A 65 -0.77 -7.90 5.24
C THR A 65 -0.82 -7.43 6.70
N ILE A 66 -2.01 -7.25 7.27
CA ILE A 66 -2.13 -6.77 8.65
C ILE A 66 -1.66 -7.81 9.68
N ALA A 67 -1.83 -9.11 9.40
CA ALA A 67 -1.31 -10.17 10.27
C ALA A 67 0.23 -10.26 10.25
N ALA A 68 0.87 -9.88 9.15
CA ALA A 68 2.32 -9.85 9.01
C ALA A 68 2.96 -8.55 9.55
N MET A 69 2.15 -7.51 9.80
CA MET A 69 2.63 -6.24 10.32
C MET A 69 2.91 -6.30 11.83
N THR A 70 4.00 -5.64 12.21
CA THR A 70 4.38 -5.36 13.60
C THR A 70 3.58 -4.16 14.13
N GLN A 71 3.60 -3.98 15.45
CA GLN A 71 2.96 -2.82 16.08
C GLN A 71 3.57 -1.49 15.60
N ASP A 72 4.88 -1.46 15.35
CA ASP A 72 5.57 -0.27 14.85
C ASP A 72 5.15 0.07 13.41
N GLU A 73 4.95 -0.94 12.56
CA GLU A 73 4.44 -0.73 11.20
C GLU A 73 2.98 -0.27 11.21
N ILE A 74 2.17 -0.77 12.14
CA ILE A 74 0.80 -0.28 12.36
C ILE A 74 0.83 1.17 12.83
N ALA A 75 1.72 1.52 13.78
CA ALA A 75 1.87 2.90 14.26
C ALA A 75 2.34 3.84 13.13
N ALA A 76 3.29 3.42 12.30
CA ALA A 76 3.74 4.17 11.13
C ALA A 76 2.59 4.39 10.13
N PHE A 77 1.77 3.37 9.89
CA PHE A 77 0.57 3.51 9.05
C PHE A 77 -0.42 4.51 9.65
N ARG A 78 -0.62 4.52 10.96
CA ARG A 78 -1.50 5.49 11.63
C ARG A 78 -1.00 6.93 11.52
N GLN A 79 0.31 7.13 11.52
CA GLN A 79 0.93 8.46 11.43
C GLN A 79 0.92 9.00 10.00
N THR A 80 1.09 8.13 9.01
CA THR A 80 1.32 8.55 7.61
C THR A 80 0.13 8.27 6.70
N GLY A 81 -0.69 7.27 7.01
CA GLY A 81 -1.72 6.74 6.13
C GLY A 81 -1.21 5.76 5.06
N TYR A 82 0.09 5.45 5.05
CA TYR A 82 0.73 4.58 4.05
C TYR A 82 1.50 3.43 4.69
N PHE A 83 1.69 2.35 3.94
CA PHE A 83 2.63 1.30 4.32
C PHE A 83 4.06 1.81 4.09
N ASN A 84 4.88 1.77 5.14
CA ASN A 84 6.32 2.00 5.04
C ASN A 84 7.01 0.89 4.21
N ASP A 85 8.30 1.02 3.93
CA ASP A 85 9.00 0.07 3.03
C ASP A 85 8.98 -1.38 3.53
N SER A 86 9.11 -1.59 4.84
CA SER A 86 9.02 -2.91 5.46
C SER A 86 7.61 -3.51 5.31
N ALA A 87 6.56 -2.74 5.59
CA ALA A 87 5.18 -3.17 5.40
C ALA A 87 4.83 -3.35 3.91
N ARG A 88 5.43 -2.57 3.00
CA ARG A 88 5.29 -2.75 1.54
C ARG A 88 5.84 -4.10 1.09
N GLY A 89 6.99 -4.53 1.60
CA GLY A 89 7.53 -5.87 1.30
C GLY A 89 6.52 -6.98 1.61
N LYS A 90 5.96 -6.94 2.83
CA LYS A 90 4.93 -7.90 3.28
C LYS A 90 3.63 -7.79 2.49
N ALA A 91 3.22 -6.58 2.12
CA ALA A 91 2.06 -6.36 1.28
C ALA A 91 2.24 -6.97 -0.12
N LEU A 92 3.43 -6.84 -0.71
CA LEU A 92 3.74 -7.44 -2.02
C LEU A 92 3.71 -8.97 -1.95
N GLU A 93 4.30 -9.57 -0.92
CA GLU A 93 4.22 -11.03 -0.68
C GLU A 93 2.77 -11.49 -0.50
N ALA A 94 1.94 -10.71 0.21
CA ALA A 94 0.53 -10.99 0.39
C ALA A 94 -0.26 -10.89 -0.93
N LEU A 95 0.10 -10.00 -1.85
CA LEU A 95 -0.52 -9.94 -3.18
C LEU A 95 -0.29 -11.24 -3.95
N ASP A 96 0.96 -11.74 -3.96
CA ASP A 96 1.28 -12.98 -4.68
C ASP A 96 0.57 -14.19 -4.06
N ALA A 97 0.60 -14.28 -2.72
CA ALA A 97 -0.05 -15.37 -1.99
C ALA A 97 -1.57 -15.39 -2.16
N CYS A 98 -2.17 -14.27 -2.58
CA CYS A 98 -3.61 -14.12 -2.79
C CYS A 98 -4.00 -14.03 -4.28
N ASN A 99 -3.10 -14.38 -5.21
CA ASN A 99 -3.32 -14.34 -6.66
C ASN A 99 -3.74 -12.96 -7.19
N LEU A 100 -3.22 -11.89 -6.59
CA LEU A 100 -3.45 -10.52 -7.02
C LEU A 100 -2.26 -10.00 -7.81
N ARG A 101 -2.51 -9.05 -8.72
CA ARG A 101 -1.44 -8.47 -9.53
C ARG A 101 -0.70 -7.40 -8.76
N ARG A 102 0.64 -7.46 -8.73
CA ARG A 102 1.45 -6.41 -8.12
C ARG A 102 1.25 -5.08 -8.87
N PRO A 103 0.94 -3.96 -8.18
CA PRO A 103 0.96 -2.64 -8.79
C PRO A 103 2.41 -2.28 -9.15
N ILE A 104 2.63 -1.95 -10.44
CA ILE A 104 3.90 -1.46 -11.00
C ILE A 104 4.01 0.05 -10.87
#